data_AF-A0A920LFG0-F1
#
_entry.id   AF-A0A920LFG0-F1
#
_cell.length_a   1.000
_cell.length_b   1.000
_cell.length_c   1.000
_cell.angle_alpha   90.00
_cell.angle_beta   90.00
_cell.angle_gamma   90.00
#
_symmetry.space_group_name_H-M   'P 1'
#
loop_
_entity.id
_entity.type
_entity.pdbx_description
1 polymer ?
#
loop_
_entity_poly.entity_id
_entity_poly.type
_entity_poly.pdbx_seq_one_letter_code
_entity_poly.pdbx_strand_id
1 'polypeptide(L)'
;MGWIKPTTYEQYWDIVDDDDRLIVSDNLYPILPVNDVNVVGNVWDITKPINSNKVRLAGGSIFCSIDTCHGTQKDRELFIDKETGNIHVGFSILTK
;
A
#
# COMPACT_ATOMS: atom_id res chain seq x y z
N MET A 1 6.83 -26.44 -2.09
CA MET A 1 6.66 -25.02 -2.46
C MET A 1 5.48 -24.48 -1.65
N GLY A 2 5.70 -23.51 -0.76
CA GLY A 2 4.60 -22.87 -0.01
C GLY A 2 4.07 -21.67 -0.79
N TRP A 3 2.77 -21.39 -0.68
CA TRP A 3 2.17 -20.18 -1.24
C TRP A 3 2.49 -18.99 -0.34
N ILE A 4 3.03 -17.91 -0.92
CA ILE A 4 3.18 -16.63 -0.23
C ILE A 4 1.83 -15.91 -0.30
N LYS A 5 1.37 -15.37 0.82
CA LYS A 5 0.09 -14.66 0.94
C LYS A 5 0.35 -13.16 1.08
N PRO A 6 -0.44 -12.30 0.42
CA PRO A 6 -0.44 -10.86 0.70
C PRO A 6 -0.79 -10.58 2.17
N THR A 7 -0.35 -9.43 2.67
CA THR A 7 -0.71 -8.91 4.00
C THR A 7 -2.21 -8.65 4.12
N THR A 8 -2.79 -8.78 5.31
CA THR A 8 -4.11 -8.20 5.57
C THR A 8 -4.02 -6.68 5.68
N TYR A 9 -5.15 -5.99 5.61
CA TYR A 9 -5.21 -4.54 5.75
C TYR A 9 -4.68 -4.08 7.11
N GLU A 10 -5.06 -4.79 8.18
CA GLU A 10 -4.62 -4.51 9.54
C GLU A 10 -3.12 -4.74 9.68
N GLN A 11 -2.62 -5.88 9.20
CA GLN A 11 -1.19 -6.19 9.21
C GLN A 11 -0.35 -5.17 8.46
N TYR A 12 -0.85 -4.63 7.34
CA TYR A 12 -0.17 -3.57 6.62
C TYR A 12 0.04 -2.36 7.53
N TRP A 13 -1.01 -1.89 8.19
CA TRP A 13 -0.92 -0.72 9.06
C TRP A 13 -0.17 -0.98 10.37
N ASP A 14 -0.21 -2.20 10.90
CA ASP A 14 0.62 -2.56 12.07
C ASP A 14 2.12 -2.43 11.75
N ILE A 15 2.55 -2.72 10.52
CA ILE A 15 3.95 -2.51 10.07
C ILE A 15 4.25 -1.01 9.98
N VAL A 16 3.30 -0.22 9.48
CA VAL A 16 3.46 1.22 9.29
C VAL A 16 3.54 1.96 10.61
N ASP A 17 2.78 1.52 11.62
CA ASP A 17 2.72 2.18 12.93
C ASP A 17 4.09 2.23 13.64
N ASP A 18 5.01 1.30 13.33
CA ASP A 18 6.37 1.22 13.88
C ASP A 18 7.48 1.68 12.90
N ASP A 19 7.13 2.20 11.72
CA ASP A 19 8.08 2.56 10.65
C ASP A 19 8.18 4.09 10.46
N ASP A 20 9.27 4.68 10.94
CA ASP A 20 9.53 6.13 10.90
C ASP A 20 10.24 6.61 9.62
N ARG A 21 10.45 5.72 8.65
CA ARG A 21 11.11 6.06 7.38
C ARG A 21 10.27 7.01 6.54
N LEU A 22 10.89 7.62 5.53
CA LEU A 22 10.27 8.62 4.67
C LEU A 22 9.06 8.04 3.92
N ILE A 23 7.89 8.65 4.10
CA ILE A 23 6.72 8.43 3.24
C ILE A 23 6.91 9.23 1.96
N VAL A 24 6.89 8.54 0.82
CA VAL A 24 7.05 9.17 -0.48
C VAL A 24 5.69 9.47 -1.08
N SER A 25 5.26 10.74 -1.09
CA SER A 25 3.97 11.17 -1.64
C SER A 25 4.12 12.45 -2.46
N ASP A 26 3.00 12.94 -3.01
CA ASP A 26 2.89 14.27 -3.63
C ASP A 26 3.84 14.50 -4.84
N ASN A 27 4.34 13.41 -5.44
CA ASN A 27 5.31 13.40 -6.52
C ASN A 27 6.60 14.18 -6.19
N LEU A 28 7.00 14.20 -4.91
CA LEU A 28 8.11 15.03 -4.43
C LEU A 28 9.49 14.38 -4.54
N TYR A 29 9.56 13.05 -4.55
CA TYR A 29 10.82 12.30 -4.45
C TYR A 29 11.07 11.40 -5.67
N PRO A 30 12.34 11.14 -6.03
CA PRO A 30 12.68 10.15 -7.04
C PRO A 30 12.49 8.72 -6.51
N ILE A 31 12.86 7.71 -7.32
CA ILE A 31 13.00 6.34 -6.83
C ILE A 31 14.13 6.31 -5.78
N LEU A 32 13.82 5.82 -4.59
CA LEU A 32 14.74 5.72 -3.46
C LEU A 32 14.96 4.25 -3.05
N PRO A 33 16.06 3.92 -2.36
CA PRO A 33 16.28 2.58 -1.82
C PRO A 33 15.20 2.16 -0.81
N VAL A 34 14.84 0.88 -0.83
CA VAL A 34 13.79 0.32 0.06
C VAL A 34 14.06 0.52 1.55
N ASN A 35 15.32 0.65 1.96
CA ASN A 35 15.69 0.86 3.36
C ASN A 35 15.47 2.31 3.82
N ASP A 36 15.28 3.25 2.90
CA ASP A 36 15.19 4.68 3.19
C ASP A 36 13.75 5.20 3.18
N VAL A 37 12.80 4.37 2.72
CA VAL A 37 11.40 4.77 2.54
C VAL A 37 10.45 3.80 3.24
N ASN A 38 9.33 4.35 3.72
CA ASN A 38 8.21 3.60 4.24
C ASN A 38 7.45 2.92 3.08
N VAL A 39 6.75 1.83 3.37
CA VAL A 39 5.87 1.18 2.38
C VAL A 39 4.71 2.09 1.95
N VAL A 40 4.26 3.00 2.81
CA VAL A 40 3.22 4.00 2.53
C VAL A 40 3.70 5.02 1.51
N GLY A 41 2.79 5.41 0.64
CA GLY A 41 3.00 6.44 -0.36
C GLY A 41 3.68 5.96 -1.64
N ASN A 42 4.38 4.83 -1.69
CA ASN A 42 5.02 4.42 -2.96
C ASN A 42 4.00 4.01 -4.03
N VAL A 43 3.25 2.95 -3.73
CA VAL A 43 2.22 2.37 -4.60
C VAL A 43 1.06 1.90 -3.73
N TRP A 44 -0.14 1.85 -4.31
CA TRP A 44 -1.28 1.26 -3.63
C TRP A 44 -1.06 -0.23 -3.45
N ASP A 45 -1.01 -0.69 -2.21
CA ASP A 45 -0.79 -2.11 -1.95
C ASP A 45 -2.10 -2.89 -1.92
N ILE A 46 -2.13 -3.98 -2.69
CA ILE A 46 -3.16 -5.00 -2.63
C ILE A 46 -3.03 -5.74 -1.30
N THR A 47 -4.11 -5.69 -0.52
CA THR A 47 -4.24 -6.47 0.71
C THR A 47 -5.06 -7.73 0.45
N LYS A 48 -5.02 -8.65 1.41
CA LYS A 48 -5.82 -9.88 1.37
C LYS A 48 -7.30 -9.54 1.11
N PRO A 49 -7.95 -10.16 0.11
CA PRO A 49 -9.34 -9.84 -0.24
C PRO A 49 -10.29 -10.05 0.94
N ILE A 50 -11.26 -9.14 1.09
CA ILE A 50 -12.36 -9.29 2.07
C ILE A 50 -13.36 -10.33 1.54
N ASN A 51 -13.61 -10.32 0.23
CA ASN A 51 -14.40 -11.32 -0.49
C ASN A 51 -13.96 -11.40 -1.96
N SER A 52 -14.64 -12.22 -2.77
CA SER A 52 -14.23 -12.52 -4.15
C SER A 52 -14.12 -11.30 -5.08
N ASN A 53 -14.81 -10.20 -4.76
CA ASN A 53 -14.94 -9.05 -5.65
C ASN A 53 -14.42 -7.75 -5.01
N LYS A 54 -13.86 -7.81 -3.80
CA LYS A 54 -13.41 -6.63 -3.06
C LYS A 54 -12.06 -6.85 -2.40
N VAL A 55 -11.07 -6.18 -2.97
CA VAL A 55 -9.73 -6.00 -2.41
C VAL A 55 -9.65 -4.58 -1.87
N ARG A 56 -9.25 -4.41 -0.61
CA ARG A 56 -9.01 -3.08 -0.03
C ARG A 56 -7.58 -2.66 -0.34
N LEU A 57 -7.39 -1.45 -0.84
CA LEU A 57 -6.06 -0.90 -1.10
C LEU A 57 -5.56 -0.12 0.12
N ALA A 58 -4.25 -0.20 0.38
CA ALA A 58 -3.59 0.52 1.47
C ALA A 58 -2.43 1.39 0.96
N GLY A 59 -2.01 2.35 1.78
CA GLY A 59 -0.75 3.09 1.60
C GLY A 59 -0.79 4.31 0.69
N GLY A 60 -1.68 4.37 -0.30
CA GLY A 60 -1.60 5.42 -1.32
C GLY A 60 -0.45 5.20 -2.30
N SER A 61 -0.31 6.09 -3.27
CA SER A 61 0.80 6.06 -4.24
C SER A 61 1.54 7.38 -4.29
N ILE A 62 2.65 7.42 -5.03
CA ILE A 62 3.52 8.61 -5.09
C ILE A 62 2.78 9.80 -5.70
N PHE A 63 1.70 9.51 -6.44
CA PHE A 63 0.80 10.49 -7.02
C PHE A 63 -0.39 10.87 -6.13
N CYS A 64 -0.49 10.29 -4.94
CA CYS A 64 -1.47 10.70 -3.95
C CYS A 64 -0.96 11.86 -3.11
N SER A 65 -1.89 12.78 -2.86
CA SER A 65 -1.80 13.89 -1.91
C SER A 65 -2.99 13.87 -0.96
N ILE A 66 -2.92 14.66 0.11
CA ILE A 66 -4.05 14.92 1.00
C ILE A 66 -5.27 15.50 0.24
N ASP A 67 -5.04 16.26 -0.82
CA ASP A 67 -6.09 16.92 -1.61
C ASP A 67 -6.68 16.06 -2.74
N THR A 68 -6.10 14.90 -3.03
CA THR A 68 -6.50 14.05 -4.17
C THR A 68 -7.08 12.71 -3.71
N CYS A 69 -6.23 11.77 -3.32
CA CYS A 69 -6.65 10.44 -2.89
C CYS A 69 -6.43 10.14 -1.42
N HIS A 70 -5.62 10.96 -0.73
CA HIS A 70 -5.29 10.89 0.69
C HIS A 70 -5.04 9.44 1.18
N GLY A 71 -4.25 8.70 0.41
CA GLY A 71 -4.11 7.25 0.59
C GLY A 71 -3.25 6.83 1.78
N THR A 72 -2.58 7.77 2.43
CA THR A 72 -1.73 7.55 3.61
C THR A 72 -2.52 7.43 4.91
N GLN A 73 -3.85 7.54 4.87
CA GLN A 73 -4.72 7.39 6.05
C GLN A 73 -5.27 5.96 6.17
N LYS A 74 -5.17 5.39 7.38
CA LYS A 74 -5.68 4.04 7.73
C LYS A 74 -7.19 3.89 7.62
N ASP A 75 -7.93 4.97 7.81
CA ASP A 75 -9.39 4.98 7.69
C ASP A 75 -9.86 5.12 6.23
N ARG A 76 -8.94 5.32 5.27
CA ARG A 76 -9.29 5.42 3.85
C ARG A 76 -9.88 4.11 3.35
N GLU A 77 -11.10 4.21 2.81
CA GLU A 77 -11.79 3.12 2.15
C GLU A 77 -11.69 3.26 0.63
N LEU A 78 -10.79 2.48 0.03
CA LEU A 78 -10.66 2.35 -1.41
C LEU A 78 -10.61 0.86 -1.79
N PHE A 79 -11.45 0.46 -2.73
CA PHE A 79 -11.61 -0.93 -3.13
C PHE A 79 -11.44 -1.10 -4.63
N ILE A 80 -10.85 -2.22 -5.03
CA ILE A 80 -10.75 -2.66 -6.42
C ILE A 80 -11.26 -4.10 -6.56
N ASP A 81 -11.58 -4.49 -7.79
CA ASP A 81 -11.78 -5.88 -8.14
C ASP A 81 -10.44 -6.58 -8.46
N LYS A 82 -10.47 -7.91 -8.61
CA LYS A 82 -9.29 -8.75 -8.81
C LYS A 82 -8.58 -8.55 -10.17
N GLU A 83 -9.25 -7.91 -11.13
CA GLU A 83 -8.78 -7.73 -12.52
C GLU A 83 -8.33 -6.28 -12.77
N THR A 84 -8.52 -5.38 -11.81
CA THR A 84 -8.04 -3.99 -11.90
C THR A 84 -6.52 -3.96 -12.06
N GLY A 85 -6.07 -3.43 -13.20
CA GLY A 85 -4.65 -3.21 -13.50
C GLY A 85 -4.29 -1.73 -13.54
N ASN A 86 -3.28 -1.32 -12.77
CA ASN A 86 -2.71 0.02 -12.78
C ASN A 86 -1.20 -0.05 -12.50
N ILE A 87 -0.44 0.89 -13.07
CA ILE A 87 1.02 0.95 -12.91
C ILE A 87 1.48 1.30 -11.48
N HIS A 88 0.61 1.85 -10.64
CA HIS A 88 0.90 2.18 -9.23
C HIS A 88 0.15 1.29 -8.25
N VAL A 89 -0.05 0.02 -8.61
CA VAL A 89 -0.58 -1.01 -7.71
C VAL A 89 0.49 -2.07 -7.49
N GLY A 90 0.80 -2.31 -6.22
CA GLY A 90 1.78 -3.30 -5.76
C GLY A 90 1.17 -4.27 -4.75
N PHE A 91 2.04 -5.04 -4.11
CA PHE A 91 1.68 -5.78 -2.91
C PHE A 91 2.89 -5.95 -2.01
N SER A 92 2.63 -5.97 -0.71
CA SER A 92 3.62 -6.29 0.31
C SER A 92 3.42 -7.72 0.82
N ILE A 93 4.53 -8.37 1.18
CA ILE A 93 4.54 -9.71 1.76
C ILE A 93 5.24 -9.67 3.11
N LEU A 94 4.67 -10.37 4.09
CA LEU A 94 5.33 -10.62 5.37
C LEU A 94 6.19 -11.88 5.24
N THR A 95 7.50 -11.72 5.34
CA THR A 95 8.43 -12.84 5.45
C THR A 95 8.65 -13.18 6.92
N LYS A 96 8.66 -14.48 7.24
CA LYS A 96 9.04 -14.99 8.56
C LYS A 96 10.54 -15.11 8.70
#